data_AF-A0A5C7FIW1-F1
#
_entry.id   AF-A0A5C7FIW1-F1
#
_cell.length_a   1.000
_cell.length_b   1.000
_cell.length_c   1.000
_cell.angle_alpha   90.00
_cell.angle_beta   90.00
_cell.angle_gamma   90.00
#
_symmetry.space_group_name_H-M   'P 1'
#
loop_
_entity.id
_entity.type
_entity.pdbx_description
1 polymer ?
#
loop_
_entity_poly.entity_id
_entity_poly.type
_entity_poly.pdbx_seq_one_letter_code
_entity_poly.pdbx_strand_id
1 'polypeptide(L)'
;MHLFVYGSLLSNIPSSMSKFLRRRATLIGKATTPGSLYDLGMYPGFVPGGEELVKGELYHINPESEALTMEMLDAYESVTGEPEDEYSRVEIAVQVSGGGTFKAETYVFMGETEGKQLIPKGDYPAYYVGNADHGRFVNGE
;
A
#
# COMPACT_ATOMS: atom_id res chain seq x y z
N MET A 1 10.46 6.15 10.85
CA MET A 1 10.43 4.85 10.15
C MET A 1 10.28 5.01 8.62
N HIS A 2 10.33 3.91 7.85
CA HIS A 2 9.93 3.90 6.44
C HIS A 2 8.63 3.11 6.24
N LEU A 3 7.75 3.62 5.39
CA LEU A 3 6.49 3.00 5.00
C LEU A 3 6.46 2.83 3.49
N PHE A 4 6.21 1.61 3.03
CA PHE A 4 5.95 1.32 1.63
C PHE A 4 4.44 1.25 1.38
N VAL A 5 3.98 1.92 0.33
CA VAL A 5 2.58 1.92 -0.08
C VAL A 5 2.46 1.58 -1.56
N TYR A 6 1.44 0.79 -1.92
CA TYR A 6 1.26 0.26 -3.27
C TYR A 6 -0.17 0.47 -3.81
N GLY A 7 -1.08 1.02 -3.00
CA GLY A 7 -2.52 1.05 -3.27
C GLY A 7 -3.16 2.43 -3.14
N SER A 8 -4.27 2.50 -2.40
CA SER A 8 -5.08 3.71 -2.16
C SER A 8 -4.29 4.87 -1.52
N LEU A 9 -3.17 4.57 -0.86
CA LEU A 9 -2.29 5.52 -0.19
C LEU A 9 -1.26 6.20 -1.12
N LEU A 10 -1.15 5.74 -2.38
CA LEU A 10 -0.21 6.32 -3.36
C LEU A 10 -0.53 7.81 -3.63
N SER A 11 0.53 8.60 -3.88
CA SER A 11 0.42 10.06 -4.03
C SER A 11 -0.47 10.51 -5.19
N ASN A 12 -0.60 9.66 -6.22
CA ASN A 12 -1.38 9.89 -7.43
C ASN A 12 -2.82 9.38 -7.33
N ILE A 13 -3.18 8.70 -6.24
CA ILE A 13 -4.55 8.32 -5.93
C ILE A 13 -5.17 9.40 -5.05
N PRO A 14 -6.31 10.02 -5.42
CA PRO A 14 -6.83 11.21 -4.75
C PRO A 14 -7.58 10.92 -3.42
N SER A 15 -7.22 9.85 -2.71
CA SER A 15 -7.86 9.47 -1.43
C SER A 15 -7.59 10.50 -0.32
N SER A 16 -8.48 10.54 0.68
CA SER A 16 -8.26 11.36 1.88
C SER A 16 -6.99 10.94 2.63
N MET A 17 -6.69 9.65 2.64
CA MET A 17 -5.55 9.11 3.37
C MET A 17 -4.21 9.34 2.63
N SER A 18 -4.19 9.32 1.29
CA SER A 18 -2.98 9.71 0.54
C SER A 18 -2.62 11.17 0.78
N LYS A 19 -3.61 12.07 0.86
CA LYS A 19 -3.41 13.49 1.21
C LYS A 19 -2.89 13.65 2.64
N PHE A 20 -3.40 12.86 3.58
CA PHE A 20 -2.94 12.84 4.96
C PHE A 20 -1.48 12.39 5.06
N LEU A 21 -1.14 11.26 4.42
CA LEU A 21 0.22 10.71 4.42
C LEU A 21 1.23 11.71 3.84
N ARG A 22 0.89 12.33 2.70
CA ARG A 22 1.75 13.35 2.05
C ARG A 22 2.04 14.59 2.90
N ARG A 23 1.21 14.88 3.91
CA ARG A 23 1.43 16.01 4.82
C ARG A 23 2.30 15.65 6.03
N ARG A 24 2.42 14.37 6.35
CA ARG A 24 3.11 13.86 7.55
C ARG A 24 4.35 13.04 7.26
N ALA A 25 4.52 12.61 6.01
CA ALA A 25 5.64 11.81 5.57
C ALA A 25 6.31 12.43 4.36
N THR A 26 7.62 12.23 4.27
CA THR A 26 8.44 12.68 3.15
C THR A 26 8.51 11.56 2.12
N LEU A 27 8.05 11.81 0.90
CA LEU A 27 8.22 10.87 -0.21
C LEU A 27 9.71 10.74 -0.54
N ILE A 28 10.27 9.54 -0.35
CA ILE A 28 11.65 9.21 -0.74
C ILE A 28 11.72 8.94 -2.24
N GLY A 29 10.71 8.25 -2.78
CA GLY A 29 10.58 8.03 -4.21
C GLY A 29 9.78 6.78 -4.57
N LYS A 30 9.74 6.46 -5.86
CA LYS A 30 9.14 5.23 -6.36
C LYS A 30 9.98 4.04 -5.91
N ALA A 31 9.31 2.98 -5.48
CA ALA A 31 9.94 1.77 -4.98
C ALA A 31 9.23 0.53 -5.51
N THR A 32 9.94 -0.60 -5.48
CA THR A 32 9.41 -1.91 -5.85
C THR A 32 9.78 -2.97 -4.82
N THR A 33 8.93 -3.98 -4.69
CA THR A 33 9.20 -5.15 -3.85
C THR A 33 8.68 -6.42 -4.53
N PRO A 34 9.30 -7.59 -4.29
CA PRO A 34 8.78 -8.87 -4.77
C PRO A 34 7.41 -9.17 -4.17
N GLY A 35 6.45 -9.46 -5.04
CA GLY A 35 5.07 -9.73 -4.65
C GLY A 35 4.09 -9.68 -5.80
N SER A 36 2.85 -9.99 -5.48
CA SER A 36 1.71 -9.92 -6.38
C SER A 36 0.63 -9.03 -5.77
N LEU A 37 -0.05 -8.26 -6.63
CA LEU A 37 -1.21 -7.47 -6.23
C LEU A 37 -2.47 -8.13 -6.76
N TYR A 38 -3.48 -8.27 -5.91
CA TYR A 38 -4.79 -8.81 -6.25
C TYR A 38 -5.85 -7.73 -6.15
N ASP A 39 -6.81 -7.77 -7.05
CA ASP A 39 -8.02 -6.98 -6.96
C ASP A 39 -8.98 -7.64 -5.98
N LEU A 40 -9.30 -6.94 -4.89
CA LEU A 40 -10.27 -7.38 -3.88
C LEU A 40 -11.69 -6.85 -4.16
N GLY A 41 -11.88 -6.15 -5.28
CA GLY A 41 -13.13 -5.55 -5.76
C GLY A 41 -13.11 -4.03 -5.67
N MET A 42 -12.73 -3.49 -4.50
CA MET A 42 -12.73 -2.04 -4.24
C MET A 42 -11.33 -1.46 -4.01
N TYR A 43 -10.38 -2.32 -3.64
CA TYR A 43 -9.02 -1.93 -3.26
C TYR A 43 -8.05 -3.11 -3.47
N PRO A 44 -6.74 -2.86 -3.54
CA PRO A 44 -5.77 -3.89 -3.87
C PRO A 44 -5.26 -4.63 -2.62
N GLY A 45 -5.09 -5.95 -2.72
CA GLY A 45 -4.43 -6.79 -1.73
C GLY A 45 -3.01 -7.13 -2.15
N PHE A 46 -2.02 -6.87 -1.29
CA PHE A 46 -0.62 -7.21 -1.56
C PHE A 46 -0.25 -8.52 -0.88
N VAL A 47 0.36 -9.42 -1.65
CA VAL A 47 0.95 -10.67 -1.14
C VAL A 47 2.44 -10.67 -1.45
N PRO A 48 3.32 -10.72 -0.44
CA PRO A 48 4.77 -10.65 -0.63
C PRO A 48 5.33 -11.96 -1.21
N GLY A 49 6.42 -11.83 -1.97
CA GLY A 49 7.18 -12.96 -2.52
C GLY A 49 6.91 -13.26 -4.00
N GLY A 50 7.45 -14.38 -4.49
CA GLY A 50 7.36 -14.72 -5.91
C GLY A 50 8.33 -13.94 -6.80
N GLU A 51 8.13 -14.04 -8.11
CA GLU A 51 9.01 -13.46 -9.14
C GLU A 51 8.50 -12.11 -9.68
N GLU A 52 7.24 -11.77 -9.40
CA GLU A 52 6.64 -10.51 -9.80
C GLU A 52 7.09 -9.35 -8.90
N LEU A 53 6.99 -8.14 -9.42
CA LEU A 53 7.33 -6.92 -8.70
C LEU A 53 6.09 -6.03 -8.57
N VAL A 54 5.84 -5.59 -7.34
CA VAL A 54 4.83 -4.60 -7.03
C VAL A 54 5.45 -3.22 -7.03
N LYS A 55 4.81 -2.28 -7.73
CA LYS A 55 5.22 -0.88 -7.80
C LYS A 55 4.49 -0.07 -6.74
N GLY A 56 5.25 0.75 -6.06
CA GLY A 56 4.72 1.63 -5.03
C GLY A 56 5.58 2.85 -4.79
N GLU A 57 5.38 3.44 -3.63
CA GLU A 57 6.11 4.60 -3.15
C GLU A 57 6.67 4.31 -1.75
N LEU A 58 7.90 4.76 -1.51
CA LEU A 58 8.52 4.71 -0.20
C LEU A 58 8.41 6.08 0.46
N TYR A 59 7.85 6.10 1.66
CA TYR A 59 7.73 7.27 2.50
C TYR A 59 8.61 7.14 3.74
N HIS A 60 9.16 8.26 4.18
CA HIS A 60 9.81 8.40 5.47
C HIS A 60 8.88 9.15 6.42
N ILE A 61 8.49 8.50 7.52
CA ILE A 61 7.66 9.09 8.56
C ILE A 61 8.58 9.54 9.69
N ASN A 62 8.46 10.82 10.07
CA ASN A 62 9.26 11.39 11.14
C ASN A 62 8.91 10.74 12.50
N PRO A 63 9.90 10.43 13.35
CA PRO A 63 9.67 9.80 14.66
C PRO A 63 8.66 10.53 15.54
N GLU A 64 8.65 11.86 15.51
CA GLU A 64 7.74 12.71 16.31
C GLU A 64 6.26 12.53 15.94
N SER A 65 5.99 12.17 14.68
CA SER A 65 4.62 11.97 14.16
C SER A 65 4.30 10.51 13.88
N GLU A 66 5.23 9.60 14.16
CA GLU A 66 5.17 8.19 13.76
C GLU A 66 3.95 7.49 14.34
N ALA A 67 3.79 7.50 15.67
CA ALA A 67 2.70 6.83 16.36
C ALA A 67 1.32 7.29 15.86
N LEU A 68 1.10 8.61 15.77
CA LEU A 68 -0.18 9.17 15.31
C LEU A 68 -0.44 8.89 13.82
N THR A 69 0.61 8.89 13.00
CA THR A 69 0.46 8.60 11.56
C THR A 69 0.09 7.14 11.36
N MET A 70 0.78 6.23 12.06
CA MET A 70 0.50 4.80 11.98
C MET A 70 -0.86 4.44 12.55
N GLU A 71 -1.27 5.01 13.69
CA GLU A 71 -2.61 4.80 14.25
C GLU A 71 -3.72 5.17 13.25
N MET A 72 -3.57 6.30 12.56
CA MET A 72 -4.56 6.72 11.56
C MET A 72 -4.57 5.83 10.31
N LEU A 73 -3.40 5.32 9.89
CA LEU A 73 -3.31 4.40 8.77
C LEU A 73 -3.89 3.02 9.12
N ASP A 74 -3.56 2.50 10.30
CA ASP A 74 -4.09 1.23 10.82
C ASP A 74 -5.62 1.31 10.94
N ALA A 75 -6.16 2.42 11.46
CA ALA A 75 -7.61 2.64 11.52
C ALA A 75 -8.27 2.70 10.15
N TYR A 76 -7.57 3.17 9.12
CA TYR A 76 -8.08 3.24 7.74
C TYR A 76 -8.05 1.89 7.03
N GLU A 77 -6.98 1.12 7.22
CA GLU A 77 -6.82 -0.24 6.68
C GLU A 77 -7.53 -1.30 7.56
N SER A 78 -8.25 -0.86 8.61
CA SER A 78 -8.94 -1.72 9.59
C SER A 78 -8.02 -2.75 10.26
N VAL A 79 -6.77 -2.36 10.52
CA VAL A 79 -5.78 -3.19 11.22
C VAL A 79 -5.89 -2.93 12.71
N THR A 80 -6.26 -3.98 13.45
CA THR A 80 -6.43 -3.96 14.91
C THR A 80 -5.37 -4.78 15.65
N GLY A 81 -4.61 -5.61 14.93
CA GLY A 81 -3.65 -6.57 15.46
C GLY A 81 -4.23 -7.97 15.68
N GLU A 82 -5.48 -8.20 15.30
CA GLU A 82 -6.17 -9.48 15.46
C GLU A 82 -5.92 -10.39 14.24
N PRO A 83 -5.91 -11.72 14.40
CA PRO A 83 -5.67 -12.65 13.30
C PRO A 83 -6.79 -12.66 12.23
N GLU A 84 -7.93 -12.06 12.55
CA GLU A 84 -9.07 -11.89 11.64
C GLU A 84 -8.97 -10.63 10.78
N ASP A 85 -7.96 -9.78 11.03
CA ASP A 85 -7.74 -8.58 10.23
C ASP A 85 -7.45 -8.95 8.77
N GLU A 86 -8.09 -8.22 7.84
CA GLU A 86 -7.90 -8.44 6.41
C GLU A 86 -6.47 -8.10 5.97
N TYR A 87 -5.84 -7.16 6.69
CA TYR A 87 -4.47 -6.74 6.47
C TYR A 87 -3.63 -6.90 7.74
N SER A 88 -2.37 -7.27 7.56
CA SER A 88 -1.37 -7.25 8.62
C SER A 88 -0.23 -6.32 8.25
N ARG A 89 0.28 -5.58 9.24
CA ARG A 89 1.46 -4.74 9.04
C ARG A 89 2.73 -5.58 9.22
N VAL A 90 3.57 -5.60 8.19
CA VAL A 90 4.82 -6.37 8.19
C VAL A 90 6.00 -5.55 7.66
N GLU A 91 7.20 -5.85 8.15
CA GLU A 91 8.43 -5.27 7.61
C GLU A 91 8.90 -6.07 6.38
N ILE A 92 9.10 -5.38 5.26
CA ILE A 92 9.63 -5.93 4.01
C ILE A 92 10.85 -5.16 3.51
N ALA A 93 11.62 -5.80 2.63
CA ALA A 93 12.66 -5.13 1.86
C ALA A 93 12.06 -4.49 0.59
N VAL A 94 12.38 -3.23 0.37
CA VAL A 94 11.94 -2.46 -0.80
C VAL A 94 13.12 -1.84 -1.51
N GLN A 95 13.07 -1.83 -2.84
CA GLN A 95 14.10 -1.26 -3.69
C GLN A 95 13.63 0.05 -4.29
N VAL A 96 14.35 1.14 -4.04
CA VAL A 96 13.99 2.48 -4.55
C VAL A 96 14.59 2.67 -5.94
N SER A 97 13.86 3.32 -6.86
CA SER A 97 14.30 3.52 -8.26
C SER A 97 15.60 4.31 -8.42
N GLY A 98 16.06 5.02 -7.38
CA GLY A 98 17.35 5.72 -7.34
C GLY A 98 18.53 4.87 -6.84
N GLY A 99 18.29 3.58 -6.57
CA GLY A 99 19.24 2.69 -5.91
C GLY A 99 19.04 2.67 -4.40
N GLY A 100 19.40 1.53 -3.80
CA GLY A 100 19.26 1.30 -2.36
C GLY A 100 18.08 0.38 -2.02
N THR A 101 18.32 -0.47 -1.03
CA THR A 101 17.32 -1.35 -0.44
C THR A 101 17.04 -0.85 0.98
N PHE A 102 15.77 -0.63 1.28
CA PHE A 102 15.32 -0.14 2.58
C PHE A 102 14.42 -1.19 3.22
N LYS A 103 14.44 -1.23 4.55
CA LYS A 103 13.40 -1.91 5.32
C LYS A 103 12.25 -0.94 5.53
N ALA A 104 11.05 -1.38 5.20
CA ALA A 104 9.83 -0.58 5.31
C ALA A 104 8.69 -1.43 5.84
N GLU A 105 7.84 -0.82 6.66
CA GLU A 105 6.55 -1.42 6.97
C GLU A 105 5.62 -1.31 5.76
N THR A 106 4.75 -2.29 5.57
CA THR A 106 3.70 -2.29 4.55
C THR A 106 2.50 -3.05 5.10
N TYR A 107 1.34 -2.86 4.48
CA TYR A 107 0.16 -3.69 4.70
C TYR A 107 0.22 -4.91 3.77
N VAL A 108 0.00 -6.10 4.30
CA VAL A 108 -0.08 -7.36 3.55
C VAL A 108 -1.47 -7.93 3.72
N PHE A 109 -2.09 -8.33 2.62
CA PHE A 109 -3.39 -8.98 2.62
C PHE A 109 -3.26 -10.40 3.17
N MET A 110 -4.05 -10.70 4.20
CA MET A 110 -4.04 -11.98 4.92
C MET A 110 -5.15 -12.95 4.47
N GLY A 111 -6.08 -12.47 3.64
CA GLY A 111 -7.20 -13.28 3.17
C GLY A 111 -6.87 -14.23 2.01
N GLU A 112 -7.88 -15.00 1.60
CA GLU A 112 -7.75 -15.93 0.47
C GLU A 112 -7.65 -15.19 -0.86
N THR A 113 -6.72 -15.60 -1.72
CA THR A 113 -6.53 -15.06 -3.07
C THR A 113 -7.16 -15.91 -4.16
N GLU A 114 -7.76 -17.05 -3.81
CA GLU A 114 -8.40 -17.96 -4.77
C GLU A 114 -9.55 -17.26 -5.50
N GLY A 115 -9.53 -17.32 -6.83
CA GLY A 115 -10.53 -16.67 -7.69
C GLY A 115 -10.40 -15.14 -7.82
N LYS A 116 -9.43 -14.51 -7.15
CA LYS A 116 -9.21 -13.06 -7.27
C LYS A 116 -8.38 -12.73 -8.50
N GLN A 117 -8.70 -11.59 -9.13
CA GLN A 117 -7.99 -11.14 -10.31
C GLN A 117 -6.63 -10.54 -9.93
N LEU A 118 -5.56 -10.97 -10.60
CA LEU A 118 -4.25 -10.37 -10.43
C LEU A 118 -4.22 -8.98 -11.10
N ILE A 119 -3.71 -7.98 -10.40
CA ILE A 119 -3.44 -6.66 -10.95
C ILE A 119 -2.15 -6.75 -11.78
N PRO A 120 -2.23 -6.53 -13.10
CA PRO A 120 -1.12 -6.79 -14.00
C PRO A 120 0.07 -5.89 -13.70
N LYS A 121 1.28 -6.48 -13.73
CA LYS A 121 2.57 -5.79 -13.53
C LYS A 121 2.72 -5.10 -12.16
N GLY A 122 1.88 -5.45 -11.19
CA GLY A 122 1.86 -4.81 -9.88
C GLY A 122 1.69 -3.29 -9.95
N ASP A 123 1.00 -2.79 -10.97
CA ASP A 123 0.86 -1.36 -11.26
C ASP A 123 -0.56 -0.89 -10.93
N TYR A 124 -0.80 -0.69 -9.63
CA TYR A 124 -2.12 -0.27 -9.15
C TYR A 124 -2.61 1.05 -9.78
N PRO A 125 -1.78 2.11 -9.94
CA PRO A 125 -2.25 3.33 -10.57
C PRO A 125 -2.77 3.14 -12.00
N ALA A 126 -2.09 2.32 -12.79
CA ALA A 126 -2.54 2.01 -14.15
C ALA A 126 -3.87 1.24 -14.14
N TYR A 127 -4.05 0.35 -13.17
CA TYR A 127 -5.28 -0.42 -12.99
C TYR A 127 -6.45 0.44 -12.51
N TYR A 128 -6.21 1.32 -11.53
CA TYR A 128 -7.20 2.23 -10.93
C TYR A 128 -7.89 3.11 -11.97
N VAL A 129 -7.15 3.66 -12.93
CA VAL A 129 -7.72 4.54 -13.98
C VAL A 129 -8.79 3.82 -14.83
N GLY A 130 -8.69 2.50 -14.96
CA GLY A 130 -9.63 1.68 -15.72
C GLY A 130 -10.76 1.05 -14.90
N ASN A 131 -10.75 1.17 -13.56
CA ASN A 131 -11.66 0.44 -12.69
C ASN A 131 -12.55 1.38 -11.86
N ALA A 132 -13.84 1.46 -12.24
CA ALA A 132 -14.81 2.38 -11.66
C ALA A 132 -15.14 2.05 -10.19
N ASP A 133 -15.09 0.77 -9.79
CA ASP A 133 -15.44 0.36 -8.42
C ASP A 133 -14.36 0.79 -7.41
N HIS A 134 -13.09 0.75 -7.81
CA HIS A 134 -12.01 1.36 -7.02
C HIS A 134 -12.15 2.88 -6.94
N GLY A 135 -12.61 3.52 -8.03
CA GLY A 135 -12.91 4.94 -8.06
C GLY A 135 -13.92 5.35 -7.00
N ARG A 136 -15.05 4.63 -6.92
CA ARG A 136 -16.12 4.87 -5.94
C ARG A 136 -15.63 4.75 -4.50
N PHE A 137 -14.89 3.69 -4.18
CA PHE A 137 -14.32 3.51 -2.84
C PHE A 137 -13.39 4.66 -2.44
N VAL A 138 -12.48 5.07 -3.34
CA VAL A 138 -11.55 6.19 -3.09
C VAL A 138 -12.28 7.52 -2.92
N ASN A 139 -13.41 7.72 -3.61
CA ASN A 139 -14.22 8.94 -3.54
C ASN A 139 -15.28 8.92 -2.43
N GLY A 140 -15.54 7.76 -1.81
CA GLY A 140 -16.59 7.58 -0.80
C GLY A 140 -18.01 7.62 -1.37
N GLU A 141 -18.19 7.16 -2.62
CA GLU A 141 -19.48 7.08 -3.32
C GLU A 141 -20.20 5.74 -3.14
#